data_AF-A0A9D3X1D4-F1
#
_entry.id   AF-A0A9D3X1D4-F1
#
_cell.length_a   1.000
_cell.length_b   1.000
_cell.length_c   1.000
_cell.angle_alpha   90.00
_cell.angle_beta   90.00
_cell.angle_gamma   90.00
#
_symmetry.space_group_name_H-M   'P 1'
#
loop_
_entity.id
_entity.type
_entity.pdbx_description
1 polymer ?
#
loop_
_entity_poly.entity_id
_entity_poly.type
_entity_poly.pdbx_seq_one_letter_code
_entity_poly.pdbx_strand_id
1 'polypeptide(L)'
;MFPWALAVLCVLCAATSSTEECIVPANQQSLVTELQRGMESSVTLQSPPNPSILIALNLAGTQDGMKEKLLVQQIKDRVIKEGTAEMTSGEVALYVLALLSSCEDPKHVTANINLVEVLKLKTKDELTYLSDHSTPKTTFYQLSLDTLALCLETADVDEAALSLAKEALAKDFSVDTGAMATLALTCVHNGLVKAEQTRFLELIHEALDKLRQLILRAVETNTANIYSIGLALQALNVTSVSYPSGDWSCSQTLAKVLTEISQGAFDNPMAAAQILPSLVGKTYLNVIRLSCSSDMGKDHSVAPSPTSHFPSPLEQCNNDPRVLRSLICCFTLVEV
;
A
#
# COMPACT_ATOMS: atom_id res chain seq x y z
N MET A 1 -57.73 38.79 -10.88
CA MET A 1 -57.17 37.83 -11.85
C MET A 1 -55.69 37.66 -11.53
N PHE A 2 -55.34 36.60 -10.80
CA PHE A 2 -53.99 36.03 -10.69
C PHE A 2 -53.57 35.47 -12.09
N PRO A 3 -52.33 34.99 -12.33
CA PRO A 3 -51.01 35.57 -12.02
C PRO A 3 -49.96 35.23 -13.10
N TRP A 4 -48.81 35.89 -13.17
CA TRP A 4 -47.58 35.20 -13.62
C TRP A 4 -46.43 35.58 -12.70
N ALA A 5 -46.17 34.65 -11.78
CA ALA A 5 -45.00 34.60 -10.93
C ALA A 5 -43.79 34.23 -11.80
N LEU A 6 -42.76 35.08 -11.79
CA LEU A 6 -41.40 34.65 -12.12
C LEU A 6 -40.67 34.43 -10.82
N ALA A 7 -40.89 33.23 -10.27
CA ALA A 7 -39.98 32.64 -9.30
C ALA A 7 -38.67 32.38 -10.03
N VAL A 8 -37.66 33.22 -9.78
CA VAL A 8 -36.27 32.93 -10.16
C VAL A 8 -35.79 31.83 -9.23
N LEU A 9 -35.99 30.58 -9.65
CA LEU A 9 -35.35 29.43 -9.05
C LEU A 9 -33.86 29.49 -9.41
N CYS A 10 -33.04 30.09 -8.54
CA CYS A 10 -31.60 29.89 -8.57
C CYS A 10 -31.35 28.43 -8.20
N VAL A 11 -31.34 27.54 -9.21
CA VAL A 11 -30.77 26.21 -9.10
C VAL A 11 -29.27 26.41 -8.88
N LEU A 12 -28.86 26.37 -7.62
CA LEU A 12 -27.51 26.08 -7.22
C LEU A 12 -27.18 24.68 -7.76
N CYS A 13 -26.69 24.61 -9.00
CA CYS A 13 -25.75 23.57 -9.37
C CYS A 13 -24.46 23.88 -8.60
N ALA A 14 -24.45 23.55 -7.31
CA ALA A 14 -23.21 23.12 -6.71
C ALA A 14 -22.85 21.85 -7.48
N ALA A 15 -22.04 22.01 -8.53
CA ALA A 15 -21.21 20.92 -8.99
C ALA A 15 -20.38 20.55 -7.78
N THR A 16 -20.87 19.58 -7.00
CA THR A 16 -20.01 18.81 -6.13
C THR A 16 -19.05 18.17 -7.11
N SER A 17 -17.88 18.79 -7.30
CA SER A 17 -16.71 18.11 -7.80
C SER A 17 -16.44 17.05 -6.74
N SER A 18 -17.13 15.90 -6.83
CA SER A 18 -16.66 14.69 -6.22
C SER A 18 -15.25 14.55 -6.77
N THR A 19 -14.26 14.80 -5.93
CA THR A 19 -12.89 14.42 -6.21
C THR A 19 -12.98 12.94 -6.57
N GLU A 20 -12.87 12.63 -7.86
CA GLU A 20 -12.94 11.27 -8.35
C GLU A 20 -11.76 10.55 -7.70
N GLU A 21 -12.05 9.77 -6.66
CA GLU A 21 -11.01 9.00 -5.98
C GLU A 21 -10.46 8.01 -7.00
N CYS A 22 -9.12 7.97 -7.11
CA CYS A 22 -8.45 7.15 -8.10
C CYS A 22 -8.41 5.68 -7.65
N ILE A 23 -9.57 5.03 -7.67
CA ILE A 23 -9.83 3.69 -7.12
C ILE A 23 -10.62 2.88 -8.14
N VAL A 24 -10.39 1.56 -8.17
CA VAL A 24 -11.17 0.65 -9.01
C VAL A 24 -12.64 0.65 -8.58
N PRO A 25 -13.61 0.82 -9.50
CA PRO A 25 -15.01 0.85 -9.16
C PRO A 25 -15.54 -0.53 -8.74
N ALA A 26 -16.59 -0.53 -7.92
CA ALA A 26 -17.14 -1.74 -7.30
C ALA A 26 -17.54 -2.85 -8.30
N ASN A 27 -17.97 -2.48 -9.50
CA ASN A 27 -18.34 -3.45 -10.56
C ASN A 27 -17.13 -4.17 -11.18
N GLN A 28 -15.90 -3.72 -10.91
CA GLN A 28 -14.66 -4.32 -11.40
C GLN A 28 -13.79 -4.90 -10.26
N GLN A 29 -14.30 -4.91 -9.03
CA GLN A 29 -13.58 -5.39 -7.84
C GLN A 29 -13.18 -6.86 -7.90
N SER A 30 -13.85 -7.67 -8.75
CA SER A 30 -13.50 -9.08 -8.94
C SER A 30 -12.07 -9.27 -9.46
N LEU A 31 -11.59 -8.38 -10.35
CA LEU A 31 -10.22 -8.44 -10.87
C LEU A 31 -9.19 -8.16 -9.79
N VAL A 32 -9.46 -7.17 -8.93
CA VAL A 32 -8.61 -6.83 -7.78
C VAL A 32 -8.56 -8.00 -6.79
N THR A 33 -9.71 -8.64 -6.55
CA THR A 33 -9.83 -9.82 -5.68
C THR A 33 -9.06 -11.01 -6.22
N GLU A 34 -9.10 -11.24 -7.53
CA GLU A 34 -8.35 -12.31 -8.19
C GLU A 34 -6.84 -12.07 -8.14
N LEU A 35 -6.41 -10.83 -8.39
CA LEU A 35 -5.02 -10.42 -8.24
C LEU A 35 -4.50 -10.68 -6.82
N GLN A 36 -5.29 -10.30 -5.81
CA GLN A 36 -4.98 -10.55 -4.41
C GLN A 36 -4.86 -12.05 -4.10
N ARG A 37 -5.81 -12.87 -4.57
CA ARG A 37 -5.76 -14.34 -4.41
C ARG A 37 -4.53 -14.95 -5.07
N GLY A 38 -4.13 -14.44 -6.24
CA GLY A 38 -2.90 -14.85 -6.92
C GLY A 38 -1.67 -14.65 -6.02
N MET A 39 -1.56 -13.48 -5.38
CA MET A 39 -0.48 -13.21 -4.43
C MET A 39 -0.54 -14.12 -3.21
N GLU A 40 -1.71 -14.30 -2.59
CA GLU A 40 -1.92 -15.21 -1.45
C GLU A 40 -1.50 -16.65 -1.79
N SER A 41 -1.79 -17.10 -3.02
CA SER A 41 -1.42 -18.43 -3.49
C SER A 41 0.10 -18.62 -3.65
N SER A 42 0.83 -17.54 -3.95
CA SER A 42 2.29 -17.56 -4.07
C SER A 42 3.02 -17.71 -2.72
N VAL A 43 2.32 -17.46 -1.61
CA VAL A 43 2.88 -17.57 -0.26
C VAL A 43 2.85 -19.02 0.18
N THR A 44 4.03 -19.66 0.17
CA THR A 44 4.25 -21.04 0.61
C THR A 44 5.31 -21.12 1.70
N LEU A 45 5.30 -22.20 2.48
CA LEU A 45 6.27 -22.43 3.57
C LEU A 45 7.71 -22.54 3.05
N GLN A 46 7.90 -23.01 1.82
CA GLN A 46 9.20 -23.31 1.23
C GLN A 46 9.84 -22.11 0.51
N SER A 47 9.05 -21.08 0.17
CA SER A 47 9.54 -19.90 -0.52
C SER A 47 10.14 -18.88 0.45
N PRO A 48 11.20 -18.16 0.06
CA PRO A 48 11.67 -17.00 0.82
C PRO A 48 10.56 -15.96 0.98
N PRO A 49 10.50 -15.24 2.12
CA PRO A 49 9.49 -14.22 2.32
C PRO A 49 9.64 -13.08 1.33
N ASN A 50 8.52 -12.57 0.81
CA ASN A 50 8.47 -11.34 0.05
C ASN A 50 7.72 -10.25 0.86
N PRO A 51 8.44 -9.30 1.48
CA PRO A 51 7.81 -8.25 2.29
C PRO A 51 6.86 -7.36 1.48
N SER A 52 7.09 -7.18 0.18
CA SER A 52 6.20 -6.36 -0.67
C SER A 52 4.81 -6.98 -0.77
N ILE A 53 4.71 -8.31 -0.84
CA ILE A 53 3.43 -9.02 -0.85
C ILE A 53 2.69 -8.78 0.46
N LEU A 54 3.37 -8.89 1.61
CA LEU A 54 2.75 -8.65 2.92
C LEU A 54 2.20 -7.22 3.02
N ILE A 55 3.01 -6.23 2.63
CA ILE A 55 2.59 -4.81 2.61
C ILE A 55 1.34 -4.64 1.75
N ALA A 56 1.33 -5.21 0.54
CA ALA A 56 0.22 -5.06 -0.39
C ALA A 56 -1.08 -5.69 0.13
N LEU A 57 -1.00 -6.91 0.67
CA LEU A 57 -2.16 -7.61 1.26
C LEU A 57 -2.74 -6.83 2.44
N ASN A 58 -1.89 -6.38 3.36
CA ASN A 58 -2.33 -5.62 4.53
C ASN A 58 -2.96 -4.28 4.14
N LEU A 59 -2.43 -3.60 3.14
CA LEU A 59 -3.01 -2.35 2.64
C LEU A 59 -4.36 -2.58 1.95
N ALA A 60 -4.51 -3.66 1.17
CA ALA A 60 -5.75 -3.98 0.49
C ALA A 60 -6.86 -4.53 1.41
N GLY A 61 -6.48 -5.02 2.58
CA GLY A 61 -7.39 -5.71 3.49
C GLY A 61 -7.42 -7.20 3.19
N THR A 62 -7.44 -8.01 4.25
CA THR A 62 -7.26 -9.46 4.16
C THR A 62 -8.61 -10.18 4.09
N GLN A 63 -8.68 -11.28 3.32
CA GLN A 63 -9.85 -12.18 3.32
C GLN A 63 -9.67 -13.31 4.36
N ASP A 64 -8.46 -13.86 4.45
CA ASP A 64 -8.06 -14.93 5.36
C ASP A 64 -6.61 -14.69 5.81
N GLY A 65 -6.44 -14.04 6.97
CA GLY A 65 -5.16 -13.53 7.49
C GLY A 65 -4.05 -14.58 7.74
N MET A 66 -4.24 -15.83 7.33
CA MET A 66 -3.26 -16.91 7.49
C MET A 66 -1.98 -16.68 6.67
N LYS A 67 -2.09 -16.16 5.44
CA LYS A 67 -0.93 -15.95 4.56
C LYS A 67 -0.04 -14.81 5.06
N GLU A 68 -0.66 -13.77 5.57
CA GLU A 68 -0.02 -12.60 6.16
C GLU A 68 0.72 -13.00 7.44
N LYS A 69 0.07 -13.79 8.33
CA LYS A 69 0.73 -14.37 9.52
C LYS A 69 1.93 -15.24 9.15
N LEU A 70 1.81 -16.05 8.10
CA LEU A 70 2.93 -16.85 7.61
C LEU A 70 4.08 -15.97 7.10
N LEU A 71 3.78 -14.93 6.33
CA LEU A 71 4.80 -13.98 5.85
C LEU A 71 5.48 -13.25 7.01
N VAL A 72 4.74 -12.78 8.01
CA VAL A 72 5.31 -12.18 9.24
C VAL A 72 6.29 -13.14 9.90
N GLN A 73 5.89 -14.41 10.08
CA GLN A 73 6.75 -15.42 10.68
C GLN A 73 8.02 -15.65 9.85
N GLN A 74 7.90 -15.81 8.53
CA GLN A 74 9.04 -16.03 7.64
C GLN A 74 10.00 -14.82 7.62
N ILE A 75 9.47 -13.60 7.66
CA ILE A 75 10.24 -12.36 7.75
C ILE A 75 11.07 -12.35 9.04
N LYS A 76 10.43 -12.58 10.19
CA LYS A 76 11.12 -12.66 11.49
C LYS A 76 12.15 -13.79 11.51
N ASP A 77 11.77 -14.98 11.04
CA ASP A 77 12.64 -16.16 11.00
C ASP A 77 13.90 -15.94 10.16
N ARG A 78 13.77 -15.30 8.98
CA ARG A 78 14.91 -14.99 8.12
C ARG A 78 15.89 -14.09 8.85
N VAL A 79 15.41 -13.01 9.46
CA VAL A 79 16.27 -12.09 10.22
C VAL A 79 16.94 -12.78 11.40
N ILE A 80 16.24 -13.68 12.10
CA ILE A 80 16.78 -14.42 13.25
C ILE A 80 17.85 -15.44 12.83
N LYS A 81 17.62 -16.17 11.73
CA LYS A 81 18.48 -17.28 11.30
C LYS A 81 19.67 -16.84 10.46
N GLU A 82 19.44 -15.89 9.55
CA GLU A 82 20.43 -15.44 8.55
C GLU A 82 21.09 -14.10 8.93
N GLY A 83 20.46 -13.33 9.83
CA GLY A 83 20.90 -11.98 10.16
C GLY A 83 20.57 -10.95 9.07
N THR A 84 21.19 -9.77 9.15
CA THR A 84 20.92 -8.62 8.26
C THR A 84 22.17 -8.11 7.54
N ALA A 85 23.31 -8.79 7.70
CA ALA A 85 24.59 -8.35 7.15
C ALA A 85 24.54 -8.24 5.62
N GLU A 86 24.08 -9.30 4.95
CA GLU A 86 23.98 -9.39 3.49
C GLU A 86 22.77 -8.65 2.89
N MET A 87 21.85 -8.19 3.73
CA MET A 87 20.66 -7.46 3.25
C MET A 87 21.06 -6.05 2.79
N THR A 88 20.48 -5.60 1.68
CA THR A 88 20.60 -4.18 1.31
C THR A 88 19.80 -3.29 2.27
N SER A 89 20.08 -2.00 2.24
CA SER A 89 19.28 -0.98 2.90
C SER A 89 17.79 -1.08 2.55
N GLY A 90 17.48 -1.12 1.25
CA GLY A 90 16.11 -1.24 0.75
C GLY A 90 15.40 -2.55 1.14
N GLU A 91 16.13 -3.67 1.24
CA GLU A 91 15.55 -4.91 1.77
C GLU A 91 15.16 -4.77 3.25
N VAL A 92 16.03 -4.18 4.07
CA VAL A 92 15.71 -3.91 5.48
C VAL A 92 14.55 -2.92 5.60
N ALA A 93 14.48 -1.89 4.75
CA ALA A 93 13.37 -0.94 4.71
C ALA A 93 12.04 -1.64 4.41
N LEU A 94 12.01 -2.54 3.42
CA LEU A 94 10.80 -3.33 3.13
C LEU A 94 10.41 -4.23 4.30
N TYR A 95 11.37 -4.81 5.03
CA TYR A 95 11.08 -5.61 6.22
C TYR A 95 10.47 -4.76 7.33
N VAL A 96 10.98 -3.55 7.56
CA VAL A 96 10.40 -2.58 8.52
C VAL A 96 8.97 -2.24 8.12
N LEU A 97 8.73 -1.87 6.86
CA LEU A 97 7.39 -1.54 6.36
C LEU A 97 6.41 -2.73 6.48
N ALA A 98 6.88 -3.94 6.20
CA ALA A 98 6.07 -5.14 6.26
C ALA A 98 5.63 -5.48 7.69
N LEU A 99 6.54 -5.37 8.66
CA LEU A 99 6.21 -5.54 10.09
C LEU A 99 5.23 -4.45 10.56
N LEU A 100 5.49 -3.19 10.20
CA LEU A 100 4.58 -2.09 10.52
C LEU A 100 3.17 -2.33 9.98
N SER A 101 3.06 -2.81 8.74
CA SER A 101 1.76 -3.10 8.12
C SER A 101 1.00 -4.23 8.83
N SER A 102 1.68 -5.03 9.64
CA SER A 102 1.13 -6.17 10.38
C SER A 102 1.01 -5.91 11.88
N CYS A 103 1.12 -4.65 12.32
CA CYS A 103 1.09 -4.27 13.74
C CYS A 103 2.20 -4.92 14.58
N GLU A 104 3.31 -5.26 13.94
CA GLU A 104 4.49 -5.83 14.59
C GLU A 104 5.54 -4.73 14.79
N ASP A 105 6.19 -4.72 15.95
CA ASP A 105 7.21 -3.73 16.26
C ASP A 105 8.56 -4.09 15.61
N PRO A 106 9.03 -3.34 14.58
CA PRO A 106 10.31 -3.61 13.93
C PRO A 106 11.52 -3.33 14.83
N LYS A 107 11.36 -2.61 15.95
CA LYS A 107 12.42 -2.38 16.93
C LYS A 107 12.65 -3.57 17.86
N HIS A 108 11.68 -4.49 17.94
CA HIS A 108 11.68 -5.63 18.85
C HIS A 108 11.34 -6.94 18.12
N VAL A 109 12.03 -7.24 17.02
CA VAL A 109 11.92 -8.55 16.33
C VAL A 109 12.31 -9.68 17.28
N THR A 110 13.38 -9.47 18.04
CA THR A 110 13.74 -10.21 19.25
C THR A 110 14.29 -9.22 20.28
N ALA A 111 14.64 -9.69 21.49
CA ALA A 111 15.29 -8.86 22.50
C ALA A 111 16.60 -8.19 22.01
N ASN A 112 17.26 -8.74 20.98
CA ASN A 112 18.56 -8.27 20.50
C ASN A 112 18.53 -7.73 19.06
N ILE A 113 17.38 -7.76 18.39
CA ILE A 113 17.27 -7.40 16.97
C ILE A 113 16.32 -6.22 16.81
N ASN A 114 16.89 -5.07 16.47
CA ASN A 114 16.18 -3.84 16.14
C ASN A 114 16.44 -3.49 14.68
N LEU A 115 15.46 -3.74 13.81
CA LEU A 115 15.60 -3.49 12.37
C LEU A 115 15.64 -2.00 12.03
N VAL A 116 15.05 -1.15 12.86
CA VAL A 116 15.09 0.31 12.67
C VAL A 116 16.51 0.84 12.87
N GLU A 117 17.22 0.33 13.88
CA GLU A 117 18.63 0.70 14.11
C GLU A 117 19.55 0.15 13.00
N VAL A 118 19.31 -1.08 12.56
CA VAL A 118 20.02 -1.64 11.39
C VAL A 118 19.79 -0.77 10.15
N LEU A 119 18.55 -0.33 9.92
CA LEU A 119 18.20 0.51 8.78
C LEU A 119 18.91 1.87 8.86
N LYS A 120 18.89 2.54 10.01
CA LYS A 120 19.63 3.81 10.20
C LYS A 120 21.11 3.68 9.84
N LEU A 121 21.77 2.62 10.29
CA LEU A 121 23.18 2.37 9.98
C LEU A 121 23.40 2.16 8.48
N LYS A 122 22.57 1.33 7.84
CA LYS A 122 22.67 1.10 6.39
C LYS A 122 22.36 2.36 5.57
N THR A 123 21.37 3.16 5.96
CA THR A 123 21.07 4.45 5.31
C THR A 123 22.23 5.44 5.48
N LYS A 124 22.90 5.45 6.63
CA LYS A 124 24.12 6.24 6.82
C LYS A 124 25.26 5.81 5.89
N ASP A 125 25.41 4.50 5.67
CA ASP A 125 26.38 3.97 4.70
C ASP A 125 26.02 4.40 3.27
N GLU A 126 24.73 4.40 2.90
CA GLU A 126 24.26 4.92 1.60
C GLU A 126 24.63 6.39 1.42
N LEU A 127 24.40 7.22 2.44
CA LEU A 127 24.70 8.66 2.40
C LEU A 127 26.19 8.94 2.36
N THR A 128 26.98 8.18 3.10
CA THR A 128 28.45 8.28 3.07
C THR A 128 28.95 7.95 1.66
N TYR A 129 28.46 6.86 1.08
CA TYR A 129 28.84 6.47 -0.28
C TYR A 129 28.38 7.49 -1.33
N LEU A 130 27.16 8.04 -1.17
CA LEU A 130 26.60 9.09 -2.02
C LEU A 130 27.46 10.35 -2.01
N SER A 131 27.96 10.77 -0.84
CA SER A 131 28.88 11.92 -0.72
C SER A 131 30.16 11.70 -1.52
N ASP A 132 30.69 10.49 -1.53
CA ASP A 132 31.96 10.16 -2.18
C ASP A 132 31.82 9.88 -3.70
N HIS A 133 30.67 9.37 -4.14
CA HIS A 133 30.49 8.83 -5.50
C HIS A 133 29.35 9.48 -6.30
N SER A 134 28.62 10.45 -5.73
CA SER A 134 27.45 11.11 -6.33
C SER A 134 26.27 10.19 -6.69
N THR A 135 26.32 8.92 -6.28
CA THR A 135 25.21 7.95 -6.32
C THR A 135 25.21 7.12 -5.04
N PRO A 136 24.05 6.67 -4.53
CA PRO A 136 23.99 5.76 -3.39
C PRO A 136 24.73 4.45 -3.68
N LYS A 137 25.10 3.71 -2.63
CA LYS A 137 25.71 2.38 -2.73
C LYS A 137 24.77 1.40 -3.44
N THR A 138 23.46 1.59 -3.26
CA THR A 138 22.40 0.88 -3.99
C THR A 138 21.80 1.76 -5.08
N THR A 139 20.62 2.34 -4.85
CA THR A 139 19.90 3.20 -5.79
C THR A 139 19.12 4.27 -5.04
N PHE A 140 18.74 5.35 -5.72
CA PHE A 140 17.84 6.35 -5.15
C PHE A 140 16.45 5.78 -4.83
N TYR A 141 16.02 4.70 -5.49
CA TYR A 141 14.79 3.98 -5.13
C TYR A 141 14.91 3.35 -3.74
N GLN A 142 16.03 2.68 -3.44
CA GLN A 142 16.27 2.09 -2.12
C GLN A 142 16.48 3.15 -1.05
N LEU A 143 17.25 4.21 -1.33
CA LEU A 143 17.38 5.35 -0.41
C LEU A 143 16.02 6.03 -0.11
N SER A 144 15.11 6.04 -1.10
CA SER A 144 13.73 6.51 -0.89
C SER A 144 12.94 5.57 0.01
N LEU A 145 13.06 4.23 -0.17
CA LEU A 145 12.45 3.25 0.73
C LEU A 145 12.96 3.39 2.16
N ASP A 146 14.27 3.54 2.35
CA ASP A 146 14.90 3.80 3.64
C ASP A 146 14.28 5.02 4.33
N THR A 147 14.26 6.15 3.61
CA THR A 147 13.75 7.42 4.10
C THR A 147 12.28 7.30 4.47
N LEU A 148 11.47 6.61 3.65
CA LEU A 148 10.07 6.36 3.93
C LEU A 148 9.86 5.52 5.20
N ALA A 149 10.55 4.38 5.30
CA ALA A 149 10.42 3.47 6.43
C ALA A 149 10.87 4.11 7.75
N LEU A 150 12.01 4.82 7.74
CA LEU A 150 12.51 5.54 8.90
C LEU A 150 11.62 6.74 9.29
N CYS A 151 11.11 7.50 8.32
CA CYS A 151 10.17 8.59 8.58
C CYS A 151 8.89 8.09 9.25
N LEU A 152 8.35 6.96 8.76
CA LEU A 152 7.19 6.31 9.36
C LEU A 152 7.50 5.88 10.80
N GLU A 153 8.69 5.36 11.07
CA GLU A 153 9.17 5.07 12.43
C GLU A 153 9.50 6.30 13.30
N THR A 154 9.24 7.51 12.81
CA THR A 154 9.56 8.79 13.46
C THR A 154 11.06 8.96 13.78
N ALA A 155 11.92 8.29 13.01
CA ALA A 155 13.36 8.48 13.09
C ALA A 155 13.81 9.74 12.32
N ASP A 156 14.98 10.26 12.69
CA ASP A 156 15.62 11.36 11.96
C ASP A 156 16.07 10.87 10.58
N VAL A 157 15.62 11.58 9.55
CA VAL A 157 15.88 11.30 8.14
C VAL A 157 16.23 12.58 7.36
N ASP A 158 16.55 13.68 8.05
CA ASP A 158 16.73 14.99 7.43
C ASP A 158 17.80 14.99 6.34
N GLU A 159 18.94 14.33 6.60
CA GLU A 159 20.05 14.22 5.64
C GLU A 159 19.66 13.41 4.39
N ALA A 160 18.93 12.31 4.58
CA ALA A 160 18.46 11.47 3.48
C ALA A 160 17.41 12.18 2.63
N ALA A 161 16.43 12.82 3.27
CA ALA A 161 15.40 13.62 2.61
C ALA A 161 15.99 14.80 1.84
N LEU A 162 16.97 15.50 2.42
CA LEU A 162 17.66 16.60 1.78
C LEU A 162 18.43 16.14 0.54
N SER A 163 19.12 14.99 0.65
CA SER A 163 19.87 14.40 -0.47
C SER A 163 18.94 13.97 -1.61
N LEU A 164 17.81 13.34 -1.28
CA LEU A 164 16.77 12.97 -2.25
C LEU A 164 16.15 14.18 -2.94
N ALA A 165 15.80 15.23 -2.19
CA ALA A 165 15.21 16.45 -2.75
C ALA A 165 16.17 17.14 -3.71
N LYS A 166 17.45 17.29 -3.34
CA LYS A 166 18.49 17.87 -4.20
C LYS A 166 18.67 17.09 -5.48
N GLU A 167 18.78 15.76 -5.39
CA GLU A 167 18.95 14.93 -6.58
C GLU A 167 17.70 14.98 -7.48
N ALA A 168 16.50 14.90 -6.89
CA ALA A 168 15.24 15.01 -7.63
C ALA A 168 15.13 16.34 -8.37
N LEU A 169 15.64 17.45 -7.81
CA LEU A 169 15.69 18.75 -8.48
C LEU A 169 16.75 18.78 -9.59
N ALA A 170 17.92 18.19 -9.34
CA ALA A 170 19.05 18.20 -10.27
C ALA A 170 18.86 17.29 -11.50
N LYS A 171 18.18 16.15 -11.34
CA LYS A 171 18.04 15.13 -12.39
C LYS A 171 16.62 14.60 -12.48
N ASP A 172 16.29 14.00 -13.62
CA ASP A 172 15.02 13.33 -13.82
C ASP A 172 15.14 11.87 -13.40
N PHE A 173 14.25 11.44 -12.51
CA PHE A 173 14.18 10.06 -12.04
C PHE A 173 13.36 9.17 -12.98
N SER A 174 13.62 7.86 -12.92
CA SER A 174 12.65 6.88 -13.44
C SER A 174 11.33 7.03 -12.69
N VAL A 175 10.21 6.63 -13.31
CA VAL A 175 8.88 6.74 -12.68
C VAL A 175 8.85 6.03 -11.33
N ASP A 176 9.43 4.83 -11.22
CA ASP A 176 9.47 4.07 -9.96
C ASP A 176 10.27 4.81 -8.87
N THR A 177 11.44 5.34 -9.23
CA THR A 177 12.31 6.09 -8.29
C THR A 177 11.64 7.39 -7.87
N GLY A 178 11.07 8.13 -8.82
CA GLY A 178 10.36 9.38 -8.56
C GLY A 178 9.13 9.17 -7.69
N ALA A 179 8.37 8.10 -7.94
CA ALA A 179 7.22 7.75 -7.12
C ALA A 179 7.60 7.38 -5.70
N MET A 180 8.64 6.55 -5.51
CA MET A 180 9.12 6.20 -4.17
C MET A 180 9.68 7.41 -3.42
N ALA A 181 10.46 8.26 -4.10
CA ALA A 181 10.96 9.51 -3.56
C ALA A 181 9.81 10.45 -3.16
N THR A 182 8.75 10.51 -3.98
CA THR A 182 7.55 11.30 -3.66
C THR A 182 6.88 10.81 -2.38
N LEU A 183 6.71 9.50 -2.21
CA LEU A 183 6.14 8.92 -0.97
C LEU A 183 7.02 9.24 0.24
N ALA A 184 8.33 9.05 0.13
CA ALA A 184 9.28 9.34 1.20
C ALA A 184 9.29 10.82 1.61
N LEU A 185 9.46 11.72 0.63
CA LEU A 185 9.48 13.17 0.86
C LEU A 185 8.14 13.69 1.37
N THR A 186 7.01 13.10 0.96
CA THR A 186 5.70 13.45 1.50
C THR A 186 5.57 13.07 2.98
N CYS A 187 6.12 11.91 3.39
CA CYS A 187 6.19 11.54 4.80
C CYS A 187 6.94 12.61 5.61
N VAL A 188 8.14 12.97 5.15
CA VAL A 188 9.01 13.93 5.83
C VAL A 188 8.39 15.32 5.87
N HIS A 189 7.87 15.81 4.74
CA HIS A 189 7.16 17.07 4.66
C HIS A 189 6.02 17.16 5.69
N ASN A 190 5.19 16.11 5.78
CA ASN A 190 4.11 16.06 6.77
C ASN A 190 4.60 16.05 8.22
N GLY A 191 5.77 15.45 8.49
CA GLY A 191 6.44 15.52 9.80
C GLY A 191 6.96 16.91 10.12
N LEU A 192 7.65 17.55 9.17
CA LEU A 192 8.22 18.90 9.32
C LEU A 192 7.15 19.97 9.53
N VAL A 193 6.04 19.90 8.77
CA VAL A 193 4.89 20.80 8.95
C VAL A 193 4.33 20.69 10.36
N LYS A 194 4.19 19.47 10.90
CA LYS A 194 3.73 19.26 12.28
C LYS A 194 4.71 19.78 13.33
N ALA A 195 6.00 19.79 13.01
CA ALA A 195 7.07 20.26 13.89
C ALA A 195 7.43 21.74 13.70
N GLU A 196 6.73 22.46 12.82
CA GLU A 196 6.99 23.87 12.46
C GLU A 196 8.44 24.14 11.99
N GLN A 197 9.08 23.14 11.37
CA GLN A 197 10.46 23.22 10.91
C GLN A 197 10.53 23.73 9.46
N THR A 198 11.08 24.92 9.25
CA THR A 198 11.06 25.61 7.95
C THR A 198 12.31 25.41 7.11
N ARG A 199 13.44 25.00 7.71
CA ARG A 199 14.78 25.06 7.10
C ARG A 199 14.92 24.31 5.76
N PHE A 200 14.23 23.19 5.59
CA PHE A 200 14.28 22.38 4.36
C PHE A 200 12.91 22.18 3.72
N LEU A 201 11.85 22.78 4.28
CA LEU A 201 10.48 22.56 3.86
C LEU A 201 10.25 23.04 2.41
N GLU A 202 10.75 24.23 2.07
CA GLU A 202 10.64 24.80 0.73
C GLU A 202 11.31 23.93 -0.34
N LEU A 203 12.51 23.43 -0.06
CA LEU A 203 13.24 22.58 -0.99
C LEU A 203 12.53 21.24 -1.22
N ILE A 204 12.01 20.62 -0.15
CA ILE A 204 11.23 19.39 -0.26
C ILE A 204 9.94 19.65 -1.05
N HIS A 205 9.29 20.79 -0.81
CA HIS A 205 8.10 21.19 -1.55
C HIS A 205 8.38 21.33 -3.05
N GLU A 206 9.46 22.03 -3.42
CA GLU A 206 9.87 22.18 -4.82
C GLU A 206 10.19 20.82 -5.48
N ALA A 207 10.88 19.92 -4.76
CA ALA A 207 11.17 18.58 -5.24
C ALA A 207 9.88 17.77 -5.47
N LEU A 208 8.92 17.83 -4.52
CA LEU A 208 7.61 17.17 -4.67
C LEU A 208 6.84 17.70 -5.88
N ASP A 209 6.86 19.00 -6.13
CA ASP A 209 6.22 19.60 -7.29
C ASP A 209 6.84 19.12 -8.61
N LYS A 210 8.18 19.07 -8.69
CA LYS A 210 8.90 18.56 -9.88
C LYS A 210 8.61 17.08 -10.10
N LEU A 211 8.70 16.25 -9.06
CA LEU A 211 8.45 14.80 -9.13
C LEU A 211 7.02 14.52 -9.58
N ARG A 212 6.03 15.23 -9.03
CA ARG A 212 4.63 15.15 -9.46
C ARG A 212 4.49 15.44 -10.95
N GLN A 213 5.08 16.53 -11.45
CA GLN A 213 5.00 16.88 -12.88
C GLN A 213 5.65 15.82 -13.77
N LEU A 214 6.79 15.27 -13.36
CA LEU A 214 7.48 14.21 -14.09
C LEU A 214 6.61 12.96 -14.18
N ILE A 215 6.03 12.51 -13.05
CA ILE A 215 5.18 11.31 -12.99
C ILE A 215 3.91 11.53 -13.80
N LEU A 216 3.25 12.68 -13.64
CA LEU A 216 2.04 13.02 -14.36
C LEU A 216 2.28 12.98 -15.88
N ARG A 217 3.33 13.66 -16.36
CA ARG A 217 3.72 13.62 -17.78
C ARG A 217 3.97 12.21 -18.27
N ALA A 218 4.61 11.36 -17.46
CA ALA A 218 4.91 9.98 -17.85
C ALA A 218 3.64 9.13 -18.03
N VAL A 219 2.63 9.33 -17.18
CA VAL A 219 1.34 8.66 -17.28
C VAL A 219 0.51 9.21 -18.44
N GLU A 220 0.46 10.52 -18.63
CA GLU A 220 -0.27 11.19 -19.73
C GLU A 220 0.27 10.81 -21.11
N THR A 221 1.59 10.84 -21.28
CA THR A 221 2.25 10.50 -22.55
C THR A 221 2.40 9.00 -22.77
N ASN A 222 1.88 8.18 -21.85
CA ASN A 222 1.94 6.72 -21.91
C ASN A 222 3.38 6.17 -22.00
N THR A 223 4.35 6.92 -21.44
CA THR A 223 5.78 6.56 -21.40
C THR A 223 6.16 5.81 -20.14
N ALA A 224 5.30 5.85 -19.10
CA ALA A 224 5.42 4.96 -17.95
C ALA A 224 5.17 3.50 -18.37
N ASN A 225 6.05 2.60 -17.92
CA ASN A 225 5.82 1.16 -18.04
C ASN A 225 4.59 0.77 -17.21
N ILE A 226 3.80 -0.21 -17.67
CA ILE A 226 2.63 -0.72 -16.96
C ILE A 226 2.94 -1.13 -15.50
N TYR A 227 4.13 -1.67 -15.25
CA TYR A 227 4.58 -2.08 -13.91
C TYR A 227 4.87 -0.89 -12.98
N SER A 228 5.17 0.29 -13.53
CA SER A 228 5.43 1.51 -12.75
C SER A 228 4.16 2.28 -12.39
N ILE A 229 3.04 1.98 -13.06
CA ILE A 229 1.78 2.72 -12.87
C ILE A 229 1.29 2.64 -11.42
N GLY A 230 1.49 1.51 -10.74
CA GLY A 230 1.04 1.37 -9.35
C GLY A 230 1.68 2.37 -8.41
N LEU A 231 3.01 2.49 -8.47
CA LEU A 231 3.74 3.47 -7.67
C LEU A 231 3.41 4.89 -8.13
N ALA A 232 3.29 5.14 -9.44
CA ALA A 232 2.90 6.44 -9.97
C ALA A 232 1.55 6.91 -9.40
N LEU A 233 0.53 6.04 -9.41
CA LEU A 233 -0.78 6.36 -8.84
C LEU A 233 -0.71 6.63 -7.33
N GLN A 234 0.09 5.87 -6.57
CA GLN A 234 0.32 6.15 -5.16
C GLN A 234 0.93 7.54 -4.93
N ALA A 235 1.95 7.90 -5.70
CA ALA A 235 2.63 9.19 -5.62
C ALA A 235 1.72 10.37 -6.02
N LEU A 236 0.94 10.20 -7.08
CA LEU A 236 -0.05 11.17 -7.55
C LEU A 236 -1.14 11.39 -6.50
N ASN A 237 -1.64 10.33 -5.86
CA ASN A 237 -2.67 10.43 -4.83
C ASN A 237 -2.24 11.31 -3.64
N VAL A 238 -0.97 11.21 -3.21
CA VAL A 238 -0.45 11.93 -2.03
C VAL A 238 0.05 13.34 -2.32
N THR A 239 0.11 13.74 -3.60
CA THR A 239 0.53 15.08 -4.06
C THR A 239 -0.58 15.84 -4.78
N SER A 240 -1.83 15.43 -4.56
CA SER A 240 -3.02 15.99 -5.20
C SER A 240 -3.30 17.42 -4.70
N VAL A 241 -3.06 18.42 -5.56
CA VAL A 241 -3.38 19.84 -5.30
C VAL A 241 -4.49 20.33 -6.27
N SER A 242 -5.25 19.41 -6.85
CA SER A 242 -6.09 19.59 -8.04
C SER A 242 -5.25 19.61 -9.31
N TYR A 243 -5.40 18.57 -10.15
CA TYR A 243 -4.81 18.55 -11.47
C TYR A 243 -5.46 19.68 -12.30
N PRO A 244 -4.69 20.47 -13.06
CA PRO A 244 -5.27 21.30 -14.10
C PRO A 244 -6.23 20.44 -14.91
N SER A 245 -7.50 20.83 -14.93
CA SER A 245 -8.57 20.08 -15.57
C SER A 245 -8.26 19.87 -17.06
N GLY A 246 -8.01 18.63 -17.48
CA GLY A 246 -7.98 18.25 -18.91
C GLY A 246 -6.91 17.25 -19.34
N ASP A 247 -5.77 17.17 -18.65
CA ASP A 247 -4.58 16.50 -19.25
C ASP A 247 -4.42 15.02 -18.85
N TRP A 248 -4.84 14.63 -17.64
CA TRP A 248 -4.79 13.25 -17.16
C TRP A 248 -6.15 12.76 -16.62
N SER A 249 -6.50 11.51 -16.95
CA SER A 249 -7.73 10.84 -16.49
C SER A 249 -7.38 9.57 -15.73
N CYS A 250 -7.53 9.58 -14.41
CA CYS A 250 -7.30 8.38 -13.59
C CYS A 250 -8.13 7.19 -14.09
N SER A 251 -9.42 7.40 -14.40
CA SER A 251 -10.30 6.35 -14.92
C SER A 251 -9.77 5.69 -16.21
N GLN A 252 -9.16 6.45 -17.12
CA GLN A 252 -8.54 5.88 -18.32
C GLN A 252 -7.28 5.07 -17.98
N THR A 253 -6.44 5.58 -17.06
CA THR A 253 -5.27 4.83 -16.56
C THR A 253 -5.69 3.53 -15.89
N LEU A 254 -6.71 3.55 -15.02
CA LEU A 254 -7.25 2.35 -14.38
C LEU A 254 -7.84 1.38 -15.40
N ALA A 255 -8.59 1.84 -16.40
CA ALA A 255 -9.12 0.98 -17.44
C ALA A 255 -8.02 0.24 -18.22
N LYS A 256 -6.91 0.93 -18.52
CA LYS A 256 -5.73 0.30 -19.13
C LYS A 256 -5.11 -0.74 -18.20
N VAL A 257 -4.88 -0.39 -16.94
CA VAL A 257 -4.32 -1.32 -15.93
C VAL A 257 -5.18 -2.56 -15.77
N LEU A 258 -6.50 -2.42 -15.67
CA LEU A 258 -7.42 -3.54 -15.53
C LEU A 258 -7.43 -4.44 -16.77
N THR A 259 -7.25 -3.86 -17.96
CA THR A 259 -7.08 -4.63 -19.21
C THR A 259 -5.80 -5.47 -19.14
N GLU A 260 -4.69 -4.89 -18.73
CA GLU A 260 -3.39 -5.58 -18.62
C GLU A 260 -3.42 -6.66 -17.51
N ILE A 261 -4.11 -6.41 -16.40
CA ILE A 261 -4.38 -7.42 -15.36
C ILE A 261 -5.14 -8.61 -15.96
N SER A 262 -6.21 -8.36 -16.73
CA SER A 262 -6.99 -9.43 -17.36
C SER A 262 -6.21 -10.24 -18.40
N GLN A 263 -5.09 -9.69 -18.91
CA GLN A 263 -4.20 -10.33 -19.87
C GLN A 263 -3.00 -11.04 -19.20
N GLY A 264 -2.92 -11.05 -17.87
CA GLY A 264 -1.87 -11.74 -17.13
C GLY A 264 -0.57 -10.94 -16.96
N ALA A 265 -0.55 -9.63 -17.26
CA ALA A 265 0.64 -8.81 -17.07
C ALA A 265 1.16 -8.87 -15.62
N PHE A 266 0.24 -9.02 -14.65
CA PHE A 266 0.55 -9.03 -13.21
C PHE A 266 0.52 -10.43 -12.59
N ASP A 267 0.74 -11.50 -13.36
CA ASP A 267 0.85 -12.87 -12.84
C ASP A 267 2.07 -13.04 -11.92
N ASN A 268 3.10 -12.19 -12.09
CA ASN A 268 4.20 -12.11 -11.14
C ASN A 268 3.72 -11.48 -9.82
N PRO A 269 3.81 -12.19 -8.67
CA PRO A 269 3.24 -11.71 -7.42
C PRO A 269 3.94 -10.46 -6.86
N MET A 270 5.20 -10.21 -7.23
CA MET A 270 5.89 -8.97 -6.87
C MET A 270 5.38 -7.78 -7.68
N ALA A 271 5.11 -7.97 -8.98
CA ALA A 271 4.48 -6.94 -9.80
C ALA A 271 3.05 -6.64 -9.30
N ALA A 272 2.27 -7.69 -9.00
CA ALA A 272 0.95 -7.57 -8.37
C ALA A 272 0.99 -6.76 -7.07
N ALA A 273 2.00 -7.01 -6.22
CA ALA A 273 2.15 -6.32 -4.94
C ALA A 273 2.39 -4.81 -5.09
N GLN A 274 3.03 -4.36 -6.18
CA GLN A 274 3.28 -2.93 -6.40
C GLN A 274 2.05 -2.17 -6.91
N ILE A 275 1.16 -2.84 -7.67
CA ILE A 275 -0.05 -2.22 -8.22
C ILE A 275 -1.22 -2.28 -7.24
N LEU A 276 -1.37 -3.37 -6.47
CA LEU A 276 -2.55 -3.63 -5.64
C LEU A 276 -2.93 -2.46 -4.71
N PRO A 277 -2.01 -1.85 -3.94
CA PRO A 277 -2.37 -0.75 -3.03
C PRO A 277 -3.08 0.40 -3.76
N SER A 278 -2.60 0.78 -4.95
CA SER A 278 -3.18 1.88 -5.71
C SER A 278 -4.60 1.56 -6.22
N LEU A 279 -4.88 0.30 -6.55
CA LEU A 279 -6.20 -0.13 -7.04
C LEU A 279 -7.31 0.05 -6.00
N VAL A 280 -6.92 0.06 -4.73
CA VAL A 280 -7.80 0.19 -3.56
C VAL A 280 -7.62 1.54 -2.84
N GLY A 281 -6.99 2.52 -3.50
CA GLY A 281 -6.83 3.88 -2.98
C GLY A 281 -5.84 4.00 -1.81
N LYS A 282 -4.94 3.05 -1.66
CA LYS A 282 -3.92 3.01 -0.60
C LYS A 282 -2.54 3.29 -1.13
N THR A 283 -1.68 3.77 -0.25
CA THR A 283 -0.26 4.02 -0.52
C THR A 283 0.60 3.50 0.61
N TYR A 284 1.91 3.42 0.39
CA TYR A 284 2.84 3.05 1.46
C TYR A 284 2.83 4.01 2.67
N LEU A 285 2.30 5.23 2.55
CA LEU A 285 2.07 6.11 3.70
C LEU A 285 0.95 5.61 4.64
N ASN A 286 0.10 4.67 4.18
CA ASN A 286 -0.96 4.10 5.00
C ASN A 286 -0.50 2.92 5.87
N VAL A 287 0.75 2.46 5.74
CA VAL A 287 1.30 1.30 6.49
C VAL A 287 1.15 1.44 8.00
N ILE A 288 1.34 2.64 8.57
CA ILE A 288 1.20 2.91 10.02
C ILE A 288 -0.26 3.16 10.44
N ARG A 289 -1.14 3.45 9.49
CA ARG A 289 -2.53 3.84 9.77
C ARG A 289 -3.52 2.69 9.70
N LEU A 290 -3.06 1.46 9.49
CA LEU A 290 -3.90 0.29 9.70
C LEU A 290 -4.22 0.24 11.18
N SER A 291 -5.51 0.14 11.52
CA SER A 291 -6.00 0.20 12.89
C SER A 291 -5.50 -1.00 13.68
N CYS A 292 -4.27 -0.92 14.20
CA CYS A 292 -3.68 -1.84 15.17
C CYS A 292 -4.32 -1.71 16.56
N SER A 293 -5.48 -1.06 16.63
CA SER A 293 -6.34 -1.08 17.80
C SER A 293 -6.81 -2.51 17.96
N SER A 294 -6.50 -3.07 19.13
CA SER A 294 -7.07 -4.30 19.63
C SER A 294 -8.59 -4.15 19.75
N ASP A 295 -9.31 -4.31 18.64
CA ASP A 295 -10.75 -4.60 18.65
C ASP A 295 -10.97 -6.00 18.07
N MET A 296 -10.50 -6.97 18.86
CA MET A 296 -11.27 -8.20 19.03
C MET A 296 -12.59 -7.83 19.70
N GLY A 297 -13.58 -7.41 18.92
CA GLY A 297 -14.98 -7.35 19.37
C GLY A 297 -15.75 -6.09 19.00
N LYS A 298 -16.65 -6.25 18.02
CA LYS A 298 -17.85 -5.44 17.76
C LYS A 298 -17.61 -4.07 17.12
N ASP A 299 -17.84 -3.98 15.81
CA ASP A 299 -19.10 -3.38 15.36
C ASP A 299 -19.39 -3.68 13.89
N HIS A 300 -20.40 -4.51 13.64
CA HIS A 300 -21.11 -4.50 12.37
C HIS A 300 -22.07 -3.31 12.40
N SER A 301 -21.67 -2.19 11.79
CA SER A 301 -22.63 -1.16 11.38
C SER A 301 -23.11 -1.42 9.96
N VAL A 302 -23.96 -2.45 9.81
CA VAL A 302 -24.86 -2.56 8.66
C VAL A 302 -26.19 -1.92 9.07
N ALA A 303 -26.62 -0.93 8.29
CA ALA A 303 -27.91 -0.26 8.47
C ALA A 303 -29.09 -1.27 8.40
N PRO A 304 -30.18 -1.06 9.18
CA PRO A 304 -31.22 -2.06 9.36
C PRO A 304 -32.06 -2.21 8.08
N SER A 305 -32.12 -3.42 7.54
CA SER A 305 -33.17 -3.83 6.61
C SER A 305 -34.30 -4.57 7.35
N PRO A 306 -35.55 -4.53 6.85
CA PRO A 306 -36.74 -4.83 7.64
C PRO A 306 -36.87 -6.32 7.98
N THR A 307 -37.25 -6.57 9.22
CA THR A 307 -37.60 -7.87 9.82
C THR A 307 -38.46 -8.77 8.92
N SER A 308 -37.93 -9.95 8.57
CA SER A 308 -38.72 -11.14 8.24
C SER A 308 -38.42 -12.25 9.26
N HIS A 309 -39.45 -12.63 10.02
CA HIS A 309 -39.46 -13.73 10.97
C HIS A 309 -39.03 -15.06 10.33
N PHE A 310 -37.99 -15.72 10.88
CA PHE A 310 -37.81 -17.17 10.80
C PHE A 310 -37.21 -17.70 12.12
N PRO A 311 -37.74 -18.80 12.68
CA PRO A 311 -37.34 -19.31 14.00
C PRO A 311 -36.04 -20.14 13.99
N SER A 312 -35.43 -20.25 15.16
CA SER A 312 -34.09 -20.79 15.43
C SER A 312 -33.95 -22.33 15.35
N PRO A 313 -32.74 -22.88 15.06
CA PRO A 313 -32.54 -24.28 14.62
C PRO A 313 -32.53 -25.37 15.70
N LEU A 314 -33.13 -25.17 16.88
CA LEU A 314 -33.12 -26.18 17.97
C LEU A 314 -34.47 -26.89 18.21
N GLU A 315 -35.45 -26.72 17.31
CA GLU A 315 -36.75 -27.43 17.37
C GLU A 315 -37.08 -28.25 16.11
N GLN A 316 -36.14 -28.46 15.19
CA GLN A 316 -36.38 -29.24 13.96
C GLN A 316 -35.70 -30.63 13.93
N CYS A 317 -35.43 -31.21 15.10
CA CYS A 317 -34.98 -32.60 15.24
C CYS A 317 -36.04 -33.43 15.97
N ASN A 318 -37.26 -33.49 15.45
CA ASN A 318 -38.23 -34.56 15.73
C ASN A 318 -39.41 -34.40 14.77
N ASN A 319 -39.38 -35.12 13.63
CA ASN A 319 -40.54 -35.65 12.88
C ASN A 319 -40.23 -35.89 11.39
N ASP A 320 -39.28 -36.77 11.06
CA ASP A 320 -39.31 -37.47 9.77
C ASP A 320 -38.78 -38.91 9.89
N PRO A 321 -39.61 -39.95 9.67
CA PRO A 321 -39.19 -41.36 9.73
C PRO A 321 -38.28 -41.85 8.59
N ARG A 322 -37.73 -40.98 7.73
CA ARG A 322 -36.91 -41.42 6.57
C ARG A 322 -35.41 -41.15 6.67
N VAL A 323 -34.90 -40.78 7.84
CA VAL A 323 -33.45 -40.81 8.12
C VAL A 323 -33.11 -42.07 8.91
N LEU A 324 -33.24 -43.22 8.25
CA LEU A 324 -32.71 -44.48 8.76
C LEU A 324 -32.05 -45.26 7.62
N ARG A 325 -30.92 -44.75 7.14
CA ARG A 325 -29.80 -45.53 6.60
C ARG A 325 -28.64 -44.60 6.25
N SER A 326 -27.47 -44.96 6.78
CA SER A 326 -26.13 -44.49 6.38
C SER A 326 -25.48 -43.32 7.14
N LEU A 327 -25.78 -43.18 8.44
CA LEU A 327 -24.77 -42.76 9.42
C LEU A 327 -24.09 -44.03 9.96
N ILE A 328 -22.87 -44.30 9.49
CA ILE A 328 -21.81 -45.26 9.92
C ILE A 328 -20.72 -44.97 8.86
N CYS A 329 -19.46 -44.60 9.08
CA CYS A 329 -18.52 -44.71 10.20
C CYS A 329 -17.35 -43.73 9.93
N CYS A 330 -16.86 -43.02 10.95
CA CYS A 330 -15.54 -43.17 11.57
C CYS A 330 -14.27 -42.89 10.72
N PHE A 331 -13.56 -41.84 11.14
CA PHE A 331 -12.13 -41.77 11.47
C PHE A 331 -11.23 -43.01 11.24
N THR A 332 -10.00 -42.70 10.78
CA THR A 332 -8.66 -43.37 10.91
C THR A 332 -8.08 -44.29 9.80
N LEU A 333 -6.76 -44.08 9.61
CA LEU A 333 -5.65 -44.91 9.04
C LEU A 333 -5.41 -44.83 7.51
N VAL A 334 -4.20 -44.92 6.93
CA VAL A 334 -2.75 -44.83 7.28
C VAL A 334 -1.99 -45.02 5.93
N GLU A 335 -0.70 -44.62 5.88
CA GLU A 335 0.38 -44.98 4.92
C GLU A 335 0.06 -45.74 3.61
N VAL A 336 0.51 -45.18 2.48
CA VAL A 336 1.51 -45.76 1.54
C VAL A 336 2.33 -44.60 0.95
#